data_AF-A0A1F8BAE4-F1
#
_entry.id   AF-A0A1F8BAE4-F1
#
_cell.length_a   1.000
_cell.length_b   1.000
_cell.length_c   1.000
_cell.angle_alpha   90.00
_cell.angle_beta   90.00
_cell.angle_gamma   90.00
#
_symmetry.space_group_name_H-M   'P 1'
#
loop_
_entity.id
_entity.type
_entity.pdbx_description
1 polymer ?
#
loop_
_entity_poly.entity_id
_entity_poly.type
_entity_poly.pdbx_seq_one_letter_code
_entity_poly.pdbx_strand_id
1 'polypeptide(L)' 'MTNIVKTTLNIPEDILQKAKLLSVEEKKTLSKIITESLEQRIGIKKRKIPKSPLSTLGKLRIGVDKIYKKRSDIYG' A
#
# COMPACT_ATOMS: atom_id res chain seq x y z
N MET A 1 -2.05 -4.93 20.67
CA MET A 1 -1.49 -3.58 20.90
C MET A 1 -0.19 -3.49 20.12
N THR A 2 -0.01 -2.44 19.30
CA THR A 2 1.25 -2.24 18.55
C THR A 2 2.32 -1.70 19.49
N ASN A 3 3.39 -2.46 19.71
CA ASN A 3 4.55 -1.99 20.48
C ASN A 3 5.32 -0.95 19.64
N ILE A 4 5.29 0.31 20.06
CA ILE A 4 6.05 1.40 19.45
C ILE A 4 7.33 1.59 20.25
N VAL A 5 8.48 1.42 19.61
CA VAL A 5 9.80 1.62 20.21
C VAL A 5 10.37 2.95 19.73
N LYS A 6 10.90 3.77 20.65
CA LYS A 6 11.60 5.02 20.33
C LYS A 6 13.10 4.80 20.47
N THR A 7 13.86 5.21 19.46
CA THR A 7 15.31 5.07 19.44
C THR A 7 15.93 6.39 19.01
N THR A 8 16.95 6.84 19.73
CA THR A 8 17.79 7.98 19.38
C THR A 8 19.04 7.48 18.65
N LEU A 9 19.43 8.18 17.59
CA LEU A 9 20.56 7.81 16.73
C LEU A 9 21.41 9.05 16.49
N ASN A 10 22.73 8.89 16.47
CA ASN A 10 23.64 9.96 16.08
C ASN A 10 23.86 9.89 14.57
N ILE A 11 23.50 10.96 13.86
CA ILE A 11 23.58 11.06 12.40
C ILE A 11 24.29 12.38 12.06
N PRO A 12 25.18 12.41 11.05
CA PRO A 12 25.76 13.65 10.54
C PRO A 12 24.68 14.66 10.14
N GLU A 13 24.94 15.95 10.39
CA GLU A 13 23.97 17.02 10.14
C GLU A 13 23.54 17.11 8.67
N ASP A 14 24.49 16.99 7.74
CA ASP A 14 24.21 17.04 6.30
C ASP A 14 23.20 15.99 5.85
N ILE A 15 23.29 14.79 6.44
CA ILE A 15 22.38 13.68 6.13
C ILE A 15 21.00 13.96 6.70
N LEU A 16 20.93 14.51 7.92
CA LEU A 16 19.66 14.91 8.53
C LEU A 16 18.96 16.00 7.72
N GLN A 17 19.70 17.00 7.24
CA GLN A 17 19.14 18.08 6.42
C GLN A 17 18.57 17.54 5.10
N LYS A 18 19.32 16.69 4.39
CA LYS A 18 18.82 16.03 3.16
C LYS A 18 17.58 15.18 3.43
N ALA A 19 17.56 14.42 4.51
CA ALA A 19 16.42 13.61 4.90
C ALA A 19 15.17 14.46 5.21
N LYS A 20 15.35 15.64 5.82
CA LYS A 20 14.25 16.60 6.05
C LYS A 20 13.70 17.14 4.74
N LEU A 21 14.56 17.52 3.79
CA LEU A 21 14.12 18.00 2.48
C LEU A 21 13.28 16.94 1.74
N LEU A 22 13.77 15.70 1.69
CA LEU A 22 13.03 14.57 1.12
C LEU A 22 11.66 14.36 1.81
N SER A 23 11.60 14.56 3.13
CA SER A 23 10.34 14.44 3.88
C SER A 23 9.29 15.48 3.47
N VAL A 24 9.74 16.69 3.15
CA VAL A 24 8.87 17.76 2.65
C VAL A 24 8.41 17.46 1.23
N GLU A 25 9.32 17.04 0.35
CA GLU A 25 9.02 16.67 -1.04
C GLU A 25 7.98 15.53 -1.13
N GLU A 26 8.15 14.48 -0.33
CA GLU A 26 7.23 13.34 -0.30
C GLU A 26 5.96 13.58 0.53
N LYS A 27 5.84 14.73 1.21
CA LYS A 27 4.75 15.04 2.15
C LYS A 27 4.56 13.95 3.23
N LYS A 28 5.66 13.38 3.71
CA LYS A 28 5.68 12.33 4.75
C LYS A 28 6.47 12.78 5.96
N THR A 29 6.20 12.18 7.11
CA THR A 29 7.04 12.40 8.29
C THR A 29 8.37 11.68 8.15
N LEU A 30 9.43 12.24 8.74
CA LEU A 30 10.78 11.68 8.71
C LEU A 30 10.81 10.24 9.29
N SER A 31 10.05 10.00 10.35
CA SER A 31 9.86 8.66 10.93
C SER A 31 9.25 7.67 9.95
N LYS A 32 8.29 8.11 9.13
CA LYS A 32 7.64 7.26 8.11
C LYS A 32 8.61 6.87 7.00
N ILE A 33 9.44 7.81 6.54
CA ILE A 33 10.47 7.54 5.53
C ILE A 33 11.53 6.58 6.06
N ILE A 34 11.98 6.78 7.30
CA ILE A 34 12.93 5.86 7.94
C ILE A 34 12.34 4.46 8.06
N THR A 35 11.08 4.34 8.51
CA THR A 35 10.42 3.03 8.63
C THR A 35 10.21 2.37 7.26
N GLU A 36 9.77 3.09 6.24
CA GLU A 36 9.64 2.55 4.87
C GLU A 36 10.99 2.08 4.31
N SER A 37 12.06 2.87 4.52
CA SER A 37 13.41 2.51 4.08
C SER A 37 13.95 1.27 4.82
N LEU A 38 13.69 1.17 6.13
CA LEU A 38 14.05 0.01 6.94
C LEU A 38 13.25 -1.24 6.54
N GLU A 39 11.93 -1.11 6.33
CA GLU A 39 11.08 -2.21 5.84
C GLU A 39 11.58 -2.73 4.49
N GLN A 40 11.99 -1.83 3.59
CA GLN A 40 12.52 -2.17 2.27
C GLN A 40 13.89 -2.87 2.37
N ARG A 41 14.80 -2.41 3.25
CA ARG A 41 16.13 -3.00 3.42
C ARG A 41 16.11 -4.33 4.16
N ILE A 42 15.32 -4.46 5.22
CA ILE A 42 15.19 -5.68 6.02
C ILE A 42 14.36 -6.73 5.27
N GLY A 43 13.61 -6.33 4.24
CA GLY A 43 12.81 -7.23 3.44
C GLY A 43 11.62 -7.78 4.22
N ILE A 44 11.06 -6.98 5.16
CA ILE A 44 9.80 -7.29 5.84
C ILE A 44 8.65 -7.08 4.83
N LYS A 45 8.64 -7.90 3.76
CA LYS A 45 7.49 -8.03 2.89
C LYS A 45 6.37 -8.51 3.79
N LYS A 46 5.37 -7.66 4.05
CA LYS A 46 4.06 -8.10 4.56
C LYS A 46 3.64 -9.23 3.64
N ARG A 47 3.75 -10.49 4.08
CA ARG A 47 3.22 -11.64 3.37
C ARG A 47 1.75 -11.31 3.15
N LYS A 48 1.38 -10.94 1.92
CA LYS A 48 -0.02 -10.84 1.52
C LYS A 48 -0.53 -12.27 1.61
N ILE A 49 -1.18 -12.59 2.74
CA ILE A 49 -1.96 -13.81 2.86
C ILE A 49 -2.99 -13.72 1.74
N PRO A 50 -2.94 -14.58 0.71
CA PRO A 50 -3.92 -14.51 -0.36
C PRO A 50 -5.29 -14.71 0.28
N LYS A 51 -6.17 -13.72 0.13
CA LYS A 51 -7.58 -13.83 0.51
C LYS A 51 -8.20 -14.91 -0.37
N SER A 52 -8.20 -16.15 0.12
CA SER A 52 -8.90 -17.32 -0.42
C SER A 52 -8.68 -17.64 -1.91
N PRO A 53 -8.25 -18.85 -2.29
CA PRO A 53 -8.17 -19.27 -3.69
C PRO A 53 -9.52 -19.17 -4.43
N LEU A 54 -10.66 -19.13 -3.72
CA LEU A 54 -12.00 -18.96 -4.29
C LEU A 54 -12.29 -17.56 -4.84
N SER A 55 -11.55 -16.52 -4.43
CA SER A 55 -11.75 -15.16 -4.99
C SER A 55 -11.27 -15.02 -6.44
N THR A 56 -10.45 -15.97 -6.91
CA THR A 56 -9.98 -16.08 -8.29
C THR A 56 -11.02 -16.72 -9.21
N LEU A 57 -11.87 -17.61 -8.68
CA LEU A 57 -12.94 -18.27 -9.45
C LEU A 57 -14.06 -17.29 -9.84
N GLY A 58 -14.33 -16.28 -9.02
CA GLY A 58 -15.34 -15.25 -9.34
C GLY A 58 -14.95 -14.28 -10.47
N LYS A 59 -13.67 -14.28 -10.90
CA LYS A 59 -13.17 -13.41 -11.99
C LYS A 59 -13.10 -14.11 -13.35
N LEU A 60 -13.28 -15.43 -13.42
CA LEU A 60 -13.49 -16.15 -14.67
C LEU A 60 -14.96 -16.04 -15.08
N ARG A 61 -15.42 -14.83 -15.38
CA ARG A 61 -16.63 -14.64 -16.20
C ARG A 61 -16.21 -14.76 -17.66
N ILE A 62 -16.14 -15.99 -18.13
CA ILE A 62 -16.20 -16.32 -19.56
C ILE A 62 -17.55 -15.80 -20.07
N GLY A 63 -17.52 -15.18 -21.25
CA GLY A 63 -18.51 -14.24 -21.77
C GLY A 63 -19.98 -14.62 -21.60
N VAL A 64 -20.75 -13.68 -21.05
CA VAL A 64 -22.13 -13.46 -21.47
C VAL A 64 -22.35 -11.96 -21.53
N ASP A 65 -22.35 -11.43 -22.76
CA ASP A 65 -22.70 -10.06 -23.07
C ASP A 65 -24.14 -9.75 -22.62
N LYS A 66 -24.28 -8.64 -21.90
CA LYS A 66 -25.56 -7.98 -21.53
C LYS A 66 -26.52 -8.78 -20.65
N ILE A 67 -26.44 -8.52 -19.34
CA ILE A 67 -27.59 -8.70 -18.45
C ILE A 67 -28.41 -7.40 -18.51
N TYR A 68 -29.39 -7.34 -19.41
CA TYR A 68 -30.40 -6.28 -19.39
C TYR A 68 -31.06 -6.28 -18.01
N LYS A 69 -30.80 -5.24 -17.20
CA LYS A 69 -31.24 -5.16 -15.81
C LYS A 69 -32.65 -4.57 -15.66
N LYS A 70 -33.24 -4.01 -16.71
CA LYS A 70 -34.53 -3.31 -16.64
C LYS A 70 -35.42 -3.60 -17.85
N ARG A 71 -36.72 -3.79 -17.61
CA ARG A 71 -37.77 -3.96 -18.64
C ARG A 71 -37.92 -2.74 -19.56
N SER A 72 -37.43 -1.57 -19.15
CA SER A 72 -37.45 -0.32 -19.92
C SER A 72 -36.60 -0.36 -21.19
N ASP A 73 -35.63 -1.28 -21.28
CA ASP A 73 -34.69 -1.35 -22.39
C ASP A 73 -35.26 -2.12 -23.61
N ILE A 74 -36.43 -2.75 -23.48
CA ILE A 74 -37.03 -3.62 -24.51
C ILE A 74 -38.03 -2.86 -25.41
N TYR A 75 -38.63 -1.77 -24.91
CA TYR A 75 -39.66 -0.98 -25.62
C TYR A 75 -39.31 0.51 -25.72
N GLY A 76 -38.02 0.85 -25.68
CA GLY A 76 -37.52 2.21 -25.92
C GLY A 76 -37.29 2.46 -27.40
#